data_AF-A0A2J5I971-F1
#
_entry.id   AF-A0A2J5I971-F1
#
_cell.length_a   1.000
_cell.length_b   1.000
_cell.length_c   1.000
_cell.angle_alpha   90.00
_cell.angle_beta   90.00
_cell.angle_gamma   90.00
#
_symmetry.space_group_name_H-M   'P 1'
#
loop_
_entity.id
_entity.type
_entity.pdbx_description
1 polymer ?
#
loop_
_entity_poly.entity_id
_entity_poly.type
_entity_poly.pdbx_seq_one_letter_code
_entity_poly.pdbx_strand_id
1 'polypeptide(L)'
;MAQWADSTRAALRDYKGGISTRLLHAASQSRKIMDPATEIYKGVPSFNDEESKVIANGTSMMRGHAVDLANMVGGKAHALKAYGGGPIAKNMLRSHYNKDMTVLDSMADKVTPSYRDSVRDDAQDITDAYLAALRHF
;
A
#
# COMPACT_ATOMS: atom_id res chain seq x y z
N MET A 1 3.84 12.54 6.67
CA MET A 1 3.50 11.81 5.42
C MET A 1 2.36 10.78 5.59
N ALA A 2 1.33 11.03 6.42
CA ALA A 2 0.23 10.06 6.66
C ALA A 2 -1.19 10.54 6.21
N GLN A 3 -1.31 11.75 5.65
CA GLN A 3 -2.60 12.39 5.40
C GLN A 3 -3.50 11.63 4.40
N TRP A 4 -2.90 10.87 3.48
CA TRP A 4 -3.66 10.04 2.53
C TRP A 4 -4.18 8.74 3.18
N ALA A 5 -3.42 8.14 4.09
CA ALA A 5 -3.83 6.93 4.79
C ALA A 5 -5.00 7.26 5.73
N ASP A 6 -4.91 8.39 6.44
CA ASP A 6 -5.97 8.86 7.33
C ASP A 6 -7.23 9.28 6.57
N SER A 7 -7.10 9.91 5.40
CA SER A 7 -8.25 10.24 4.55
C SER A 7 -8.94 8.99 3.99
N THR A 8 -8.15 7.98 3.60
CA THR A 8 -8.67 6.68 3.13
C THR A 8 -9.37 5.92 4.26
N ARG A 9 -8.77 5.89 5.46
CA ARG A 9 -9.37 5.30 6.67
C ARG A 9 -10.71 5.95 7.01
N ALA A 10 -10.76 7.28 7.04
CA ALA A 10 -12.00 8.02 7.31
C ALA A 10 -13.09 7.68 6.28
N ALA A 11 -12.73 7.66 4.99
CA ALA A 11 -13.67 7.31 3.93
C ALA A 11 -14.16 5.86 4.01
N LEU A 12 -13.33 4.91 4.42
CA LEU A 12 -13.70 3.50 4.60
C LEU A 12 -14.55 3.27 5.86
N ARG A 13 -14.22 3.95 6.97
CA ARG A 13 -14.98 3.86 8.23
C ARG A 13 -16.43 4.30 8.03
N ASP A 14 -16.60 5.45 7.37
CA ASP A 14 -17.90 6.08 7.20
C ASP A 14 -18.67 5.52 5.97
N TYR A 15 -18.10 4.54 5.27
CA TYR A 15 -18.71 3.92 4.10
C TYR A 15 -19.94 3.07 4.48
N LYS A 16 -21.11 3.52 4.00
CA LYS A 16 -22.42 2.85 4.17
C LYS A 16 -22.97 2.22 2.88
N GLY A 17 -22.26 2.30 1.75
CA GLY A 17 -22.68 1.75 0.46
C GLY A 17 -22.55 2.75 -0.71
N GLY A 18 -22.74 2.24 -1.94
CA GLY A 18 -22.65 3.01 -3.19
C GLY A 18 -21.23 3.21 -3.73
N ILE A 19 -21.07 3.88 -4.88
CA ILE A 19 -19.76 4.32 -5.38
C ILE A 19 -19.38 5.60 -4.65
N SER A 20 -18.40 5.53 -3.75
CA SER A 20 -17.92 6.70 -3.00
C SER A 20 -16.78 7.39 -3.76
N THR A 21 -17.04 8.58 -4.28
CA THR A 21 -16.01 9.45 -4.91
C THR A 21 -14.90 9.80 -3.93
N ARG A 22 -15.18 9.82 -2.62
CA ARG A 22 -14.16 10.00 -1.56
C ARG A 22 -13.19 8.82 -1.49
N LEU A 23 -13.67 7.58 -1.63
CA LEU A 23 -12.80 6.39 -1.67
C LEU A 23 -11.92 6.39 -2.92
N LEU A 24 -12.51 6.72 -4.08
CA LEU A 24 -11.77 6.83 -5.33
C LEU A 24 -10.70 7.93 -5.27
N HIS A 25 -11.04 9.09 -4.69
CA HIS A 25 -10.13 10.21 -4.53
C HIS A 25 -8.98 9.87 -3.57
N ALA A 26 -9.27 9.27 -2.41
CA ALA A 26 -8.25 8.92 -1.41
C ALA A 26 -7.23 7.90 -1.97
N ALA A 27 -7.71 6.89 -2.71
CA ALA A 27 -6.86 5.94 -3.40
C ALA A 27 -6.08 6.56 -4.59
N SER A 28 -6.64 7.57 -5.26
CA SER A 28 -5.90 8.31 -6.29
C SER A 28 -4.76 9.15 -5.68
N GLN A 29 -4.97 9.73 -4.50
CA GLN A 29 -3.93 10.49 -3.80
C GLN A 29 -2.76 9.62 -3.35
N SER A 30 -3.00 8.39 -2.89
CA SER A 30 -1.90 7.48 -2.53
C SER A 30 -1.01 7.16 -3.74
N ARG A 31 -1.61 7.00 -4.94
CA ARG A 31 -0.84 6.78 -6.18
C ARG A 31 0.07 7.94 -6.54
N LYS A 32 -0.42 9.17 -6.42
CA LYS A 32 0.36 10.38 -6.76
C LYS A 32 1.63 10.53 -5.91
N ILE A 33 1.66 9.93 -4.72
CA ILE A 33 2.82 9.96 -3.82
C ILE A 33 3.81 8.85 -4.19
N MET A 34 3.33 7.69 -4.63
CA MET A 34 4.18 6.53 -4.93
C MET A 34 4.88 6.59 -6.28
N ASP A 35 4.27 7.21 -7.30
CA ASP A 35 4.88 7.28 -8.63
C ASP A 35 6.23 8.06 -8.63
N PRO A 36 6.36 9.23 -7.98
CA PRO A 36 7.65 9.91 -7.85
C PRO A 36 8.69 9.11 -7.05
N ALA A 37 8.27 8.42 -5.97
CA ALA A 37 9.17 7.62 -5.16
C ALA A 37 9.78 6.46 -5.98
N THR A 38 8.95 5.80 -6.80
CA THR A 38 9.39 4.73 -7.71
C THR A 38 10.45 5.21 -8.68
N GLU A 39 10.25 6.40 -9.29
CA GLU A 39 11.22 6.97 -10.23
C GLU A 39 12.52 7.38 -9.56
N ILE A 40 12.47 7.93 -8.35
CA ILE A 40 13.66 8.27 -7.56
C ILE A 40 14.49 7.01 -7.29
N TYR A 41 13.86 5.91 -6.90
CA TYR A 41 14.59 4.70 -6.54
C TYR A 41 15.16 3.95 -7.74
N LYS A 42 14.57 4.04 -8.94
CA LYS A 42 15.09 3.35 -10.14
C LYS A 42 16.54 3.70 -10.46
N GLY A 43 16.92 4.97 -10.31
CA GLY A 43 18.27 5.46 -10.64
C GLY A 43 19.34 5.19 -9.59
N VAL A 44 18.96 4.74 -8.38
CA VAL A 44 19.92 4.49 -7.30
C VAL A 44 20.44 3.06 -7.38
N PRO A 45 21.77 2.82 -7.48
CA PRO A 45 22.33 1.46 -7.53
C PRO A 45 22.32 0.76 -6.17
N SER A 46 22.62 1.50 -5.10
CA SER A 46 22.62 1.02 -3.71
C SER A 46 22.52 2.19 -2.75
N PHE A 47 21.94 1.97 -1.58
CA PHE A 47 21.89 2.94 -0.48
C PHE A 47 23.06 2.73 0.48
N ASN A 48 23.52 3.80 1.12
CA ASN A 48 24.44 3.70 2.25
C ASN A 48 23.69 3.25 3.53
N ASP A 49 24.40 3.05 4.64
CA ASP A 49 23.81 2.55 5.89
C ASP A 49 22.79 3.53 6.52
N GLU A 50 23.03 4.83 6.45
CA GLU A 50 22.12 5.84 7.00
C GLU A 50 20.83 5.91 6.18
N GLU A 51 20.95 5.92 4.86
CA GLU A 51 19.81 5.85 3.94
C GLU A 51 19.04 4.55 4.10
N SER A 52 19.73 3.42 4.22
CA SER A 52 19.13 2.10 4.42
C SER A 52 18.34 2.03 5.72
N LYS A 53 18.84 2.65 6.80
CA LYS A 53 18.11 2.78 8.07
C LYS A 53 16.84 3.61 7.92
N VAL A 54 16.91 4.75 7.21
CA VAL A 54 15.74 5.60 6.96
C VAL A 54 14.69 4.85 6.13
N ILE A 55 15.12 4.11 5.10
CA ILE A 55 14.25 3.29 4.27
C ILE A 55 13.61 2.18 5.08
N ALA A 56 14.37 1.41 5.87
CA ALA A 56 13.83 0.35 6.70
C ALA A 56 12.76 0.85 7.68
N ASN A 57 13.04 1.96 8.38
CA ASN A 57 12.06 2.58 9.28
C ASN A 57 10.82 3.08 8.51
N GLY A 58 11.02 3.69 7.35
CA GLY A 58 9.94 4.17 6.49
C GLY A 58 9.04 3.03 5.99
N THR A 59 9.64 1.93 5.54
CA THR A 59 8.95 0.70 5.12
C THR A 59 8.13 0.13 6.27
N SER A 60 8.69 0.06 7.48
CA SER A 60 7.97 -0.47 8.65
C SER A 60 6.76 0.39 9.04
N MET A 61 6.89 1.72 8.95
CA MET A 61 5.75 2.63 9.13
C MET A 61 4.70 2.44 8.05
N MET A 62 5.12 2.33 6.78
CA MET A 62 4.21 2.10 5.66
C MET A 62 3.49 0.75 5.77
N ARG A 63 4.16 -0.29 6.28
CA ARG A 63 3.56 -1.59 6.52
C ARG A 63 2.30 -1.48 7.36
N GLY A 64 2.37 -0.81 8.52
CA GLY A 64 1.22 -0.64 9.40
C GLY A 64 0.03 0.00 8.67
N HIS A 65 0.29 1.05 7.89
CA HIS A 65 -0.76 1.73 7.12
C HIS A 65 -1.34 0.86 5.99
N ALA A 66 -0.50 0.15 5.24
CA ALA A 66 -0.93 -0.69 4.11
C ALA A 66 -1.72 -1.91 4.59
N VAL A 67 -1.25 -2.58 5.64
CA VAL A 67 -1.93 -3.73 6.26
C VAL A 67 -3.30 -3.33 6.80
N ASP A 68 -3.38 -2.23 7.56
CA ASP A 68 -4.65 -1.69 8.06
C ASP A 68 -5.64 -1.41 6.93
N LEU A 69 -5.18 -0.72 5.89
CA LEU A 69 -6.03 -0.33 4.76
C LEU A 69 -6.53 -1.56 3.99
N ALA A 70 -5.65 -2.52 3.71
CA ALA A 70 -6.03 -3.77 3.06
C ALA A 70 -7.09 -4.52 3.87
N ASN A 71 -6.88 -4.65 5.19
CA ASN A 71 -7.84 -5.27 6.10
C ASN A 71 -9.19 -4.53 6.13
N MET A 72 -9.20 -3.20 6.16
CA MET A 72 -10.43 -2.41 6.10
C MET A 72 -11.18 -2.59 4.78
N VAL A 73 -10.47 -2.64 3.65
CA VAL A 73 -11.07 -2.90 2.34
C VAL A 73 -11.66 -4.31 2.29
N GLY A 74 -10.94 -5.32 2.79
CA GLY A 74 -11.42 -6.70 2.92
C GLY A 74 -12.69 -6.79 3.76
N GLY A 75 -12.72 -6.13 4.92
CA GLY A 75 -13.90 -6.07 5.80
C GLY A 75 -15.12 -5.38 5.18
N LYS A 76 -14.93 -4.53 4.17
CA LYS A 76 -16.02 -3.86 3.44
C LYS A 76 -16.39 -4.55 2.13
N ALA A 77 -15.73 -5.65 1.76
CA ALA A 77 -15.91 -6.30 0.46
C ALA A 77 -17.36 -6.69 0.17
N HIS A 78 -18.10 -7.24 1.14
CA HIS A 78 -19.51 -7.60 0.95
C HIS A 78 -20.37 -6.38 0.57
N ALA A 79 -20.23 -5.26 1.30
CA ALA A 79 -20.93 -4.02 0.99
C ALA A 79 -20.52 -3.48 -0.38
N LEU A 80 -19.21 -3.46 -0.70
CA LEU A 80 -18.72 -3.01 -1.99
C LEU A 80 -19.32 -3.83 -3.15
N LYS A 81 -19.45 -5.16 -3.00
CA LYS A 81 -20.11 -6.01 -4.00
C LYS A 81 -21.60 -5.72 -4.11
N ALA A 82 -22.31 -5.64 -2.98
CA ALA A 82 -23.75 -5.40 -2.93
C ALA A 82 -24.17 -4.09 -3.62
N TYR A 83 -23.29 -3.08 -3.63
CA TYR A 83 -23.53 -1.78 -4.26
C TYR A 83 -22.79 -1.59 -5.60
N GLY A 84 -22.34 -2.66 -6.26
CA GLY A 84 -21.73 -2.59 -7.59
C GLY A 84 -20.30 -2.03 -7.66
N GLY A 85 -19.70 -1.69 -6.52
CA GLY A 85 -18.32 -1.20 -6.40
C GLY A 85 -17.26 -2.31 -6.33
N GLY A 86 -17.66 -3.58 -6.22
CA GLY A 86 -16.76 -4.73 -6.07
C GLY A 86 -15.66 -4.81 -7.13
N PRO A 87 -15.98 -4.81 -8.44
CA PRO A 87 -14.97 -4.87 -9.50
C PRO A 87 -13.99 -3.68 -9.46
N ILE A 88 -14.47 -2.48 -9.15
CA ILE A 88 -13.65 -1.28 -9.04
C ILE A 88 -12.67 -1.40 -7.87
N ALA A 89 -13.17 -1.78 -6.69
CA ALA A 89 -12.36 -1.98 -5.50
C ALA A 89 -11.29 -3.07 -5.72
N LYS A 90 -11.66 -4.19 -6.33
CA LYS A 90 -10.73 -5.28 -6.69
C LYS A 90 -9.60 -4.79 -7.61
N ASN A 91 -9.94 -4.06 -8.67
CA ASN A 91 -8.96 -3.54 -9.62
C ASN A 91 -8.04 -2.49 -9.00
N MET A 92 -8.58 -1.64 -8.13
CA MET A 92 -7.78 -0.66 -7.40
C MET A 92 -6.81 -1.35 -6.45
N LEU A 93 -7.29 -2.29 -5.64
CA LEU A 93 -6.48 -3.07 -4.70
C LEU A 93 -5.36 -3.84 -5.42
N ARG A 94 -5.68 -4.51 -6.53
CA ARG A 94 -4.69 -5.21 -7.36
C ARG A 94 -3.64 -4.27 -7.95
N SER A 95 -4.06 -3.08 -8.38
CA SER A 95 -3.12 -2.09 -8.92
C SER A 95 -2.22 -1.48 -7.85
N HIS A 96 -2.68 -1.36 -6.60
CA HIS A 96 -1.83 -0.95 -5.48
C HIS A 96 -0.82 -2.06 -5.14
N TYR A 97 -1.31 -3.29 -4.97
CA TYR A 97 -0.47 -4.47 -4.79
C TYR A 97 0.68 -4.55 -5.79
N ASN A 98 0.39 -4.51 -7.11
CA ASN A 98 1.43 -4.64 -8.12
C ASN A 98 2.50 -3.53 -8.05
N LYS A 99 2.09 -2.30 -7.72
CA LYS A 99 3.02 -1.17 -7.63
C LYS A 99 3.87 -1.25 -6.38
N ASP A 100 3.23 -1.48 -5.22
CA ASP A 100 3.91 -1.55 -3.93
C ASP A 100 4.96 -2.67 -3.95
N MET A 101 4.62 -3.84 -4.50
CA MET A 101 5.56 -4.96 -4.62
C MET A 101 6.78 -4.61 -5.49
N THR A 102 6.55 -3.96 -6.63
CA THR A 102 7.65 -3.54 -7.51
C THR A 102 8.61 -2.58 -6.80
N VAL A 103 8.07 -1.66 -5.99
CA VAL A 103 8.87 -0.69 -5.24
C VAL A 103 9.59 -1.35 -4.08
N LEU A 104 8.91 -2.18 -3.30
CA LEU A 104 9.45 -2.85 -2.11
C LEU A 104 10.57 -3.83 -2.48
N ASP A 105 10.38 -4.64 -3.52
CA ASP A 105 11.42 -5.54 -4.03
C ASP A 105 12.66 -4.74 -4.49
N SER A 106 12.42 -3.65 -5.24
CA SER A 106 13.52 -2.78 -5.70
C SER A 106 14.28 -2.13 -4.55
N MET A 107 13.59 -1.72 -3.47
CA MET A 107 14.22 -1.15 -2.29
C MET A 107 15.01 -2.20 -1.50
N ALA A 108 14.45 -3.39 -1.30
CA ALA A 108 15.08 -4.47 -0.55
C ALA A 108 16.44 -4.88 -1.15
N ASP A 109 16.55 -4.89 -2.48
CA ASP A 109 17.80 -5.26 -3.14
C ASP A 109 18.87 -4.17 -3.07
N LYS A 110 18.47 -2.92 -2.79
CA LYS A 110 19.35 -1.74 -2.78
C LYS A 110 19.83 -1.33 -1.39
N VAL A 111 19.12 -1.73 -0.34
CA VAL A 111 19.57 -1.48 1.05
C VAL A 111 20.76 -2.34 1.42
N THR A 112 21.52 -1.89 2.42
CA THR A 112 22.66 -2.66 2.92
C THR A 112 22.21 -3.97 3.59
N PRO A 113 23.10 -4.99 3.66
CA PRO A 113 22.73 -6.32 4.16
C PRO A 113 22.09 -6.31 5.56
N SER A 114 22.51 -5.40 6.43
CA SER A 114 22.00 -5.24 7.79
C SER A 114 20.50 -4.91 7.87
N TYR A 115 19.91 -4.32 6.82
CA TYR A 115 18.51 -3.90 6.79
C TYR A 115 17.66 -4.69 5.79
N ARG A 116 18.29 -5.45 4.89
CA ARG A 116 17.62 -6.16 3.80
C ARG A 116 16.52 -7.08 4.29
N ASP A 117 16.81 -7.92 5.29
CA ASP A 117 15.86 -8.90 5.79
C ASP A 117 14.65 -8.22 6.45
N SER A 118 14.89 -7.17 7.25
CA SER A 118 13.80 -6.36 7.84
C SER A 118 12.91 -5.72 6.77
N VAL A 119 13.49 -5.20 5.68
CA VAL A 119 12.71 -4.62 4.58
C VAL A 119 11.89 -5.69 3.85
N ARG A 120 12.47 -6.89 3.65
CA ARG A 120 11.78 -8.03 3.01
C ARG A 120 10.64 -8.56 3.86
N ASP A 121 10.84 -8.70 5.17
CA ASP A 121 9.79 -9.14 6.10
C ASP A 121 8.61 -8.16 6.11
N ASP A 122 8.90 -6.85 6.21
CA ASP A 122 7.84 -5.83 6.17
C ASP A 122 7.14 -5.78 4.80
N ALA A 123 7.87 -6.01 3.70
CA ALA A 123 7.29 -6.13 2.37
C ALA A 123 6.38 -7.36 2.23
N GLN A 124 6.78 -8.49 2.81
CA GLN A 124 6.01 -9.73 2.83
C GLN A 124 4.69 -9.53 3.61
N ASP A 125 4.72 -8.88 4.77
CA ASP A 125 3.51 -8.55 5.54
C ASP A 125 2.51 -7.71 4.72
N ILE A 126 3.02 -6.73 3.94
CA ILE A 126 2.20 -5.90 3.05
C ILE A 126 1.60 -6.77 1.93
N THR A 127 2.40 -7.65 1.33
CA THR A 127 1.99 -8.63 0.30
C THR A 127 0.81 -9.45 0.79
N ASP A 128 0.96 -10.06 1.97
CA ASP A 128 -0.01 -10.99 2.53
C ASP A 128 -1.33 -10.30 2.86
N ALA A 129 -1.27 -9.07 3.38
CA ALA A 129 -2.46 -8.27 3.64
C ALA A 129 -3.22 -7.92 2.34
N TYR A 130 -2.51 -7.51 1.28
CA TYR A 130 -3.15 -7.26 -0.02
C TYR A 130 -3.79 -8.53 -0.60
N LEU A 131 -3.08 -9.66 -0.57
CA LEU A 131 -3.58 -10.93 -1.07
C LEU A 131 -4.79 -11.41 -0.25
N ALA A 132 -4.77 -11.23 1.07
CA ALA A 132 -5.90 -11.51 1.95
C ALA A 132 -7.12 -10.67 1.58
N ALA A 133 -6.96 -9.36 1.44
CA ALA A 133 -8.02 -8.45 1.04
C ALA A 133 -8.60 -8.82 -0.34
N LEU A 134 -7.75 -9.21 -1.30
CA LEU A 134 -8.18 -9.63 -2.65
C LEU A 134 -9.02 -10.92 -2.66
N ARG A 135 -8.79 -11.87 -1.73
CA ARG A 135 -9.61 -13.09 -1.60
C ARG A 135 -11.07 -12.80 -1.27
N HIS A 136 -11.36 -11.63 -0.70
CA HIS A 136 -12.73 -11.23 -0.41
C HIS A 136 -13.50 -10.73 -1.64
N PHE A 137 -12.88 -10.56 -2.82
CA PHE A 137 -13.52 -10.05 -4.04
C PHE A 137 -13.74 -11.11 -5.12
#